data_AF-A0A534P3G3-F1
#
_entry.id   AF-A0A534P3G3-F1
#
_cell.length_a   1.000
_cell.length_b   1.000
_cell.length_c   1.000
_cell.angle_alpha   90.00
_cell.angle_beta   90.00
_cell.angle_gamma   90.00
#
_symmetry.space_group_name_H-M   'P 1'
#
loop_
_entity.id
_entity.type
_entity.pdbx_description
1 polymer ?
#
loop_
_entity_poly.entity_id
_entity_poly.type
_entity_poly.pdbx_seq_one_letter_code
_entity_poly.pdbx_strand_id
1 'polypeptide(L)' 'MPTLVLVRHGQSLWNLENRFTGWVDVPLTDTGRAEARRAGELLKGFRFQVAYTSVLSRAEET' A
#
# COMPACT_ATOMS: atom_id res chain seq x y z
N MET A 1 4.28 22.98 -11.10
CA MET A 1 3.08 22.65 -10.32
C MET A 1 3.38 21.38 -9.53
N PRO A 2 3.10 21.33 -8.21
CA PRO A 2 3.33 20.11 -7.43
C PRO A 2 2.34 19.01 -7.84
N THR A 3 2.76 17.75 -7.75
CA THR A 3 1.92 16.57 -8.00
C THR A 3 1.91 15.70 -6.76
N LEU A 4 0.72 15.38 -6.27
CA LEU A 4 0.51 14.46 -5.16
C LEU A 4 -0.02 13.13 -5.71
N VAL A 5 0.68 12.04 -5.41
CA VAL A 5 0.25 10.68 -5.73
C VAL A 5 -0.21 10.03 -4.44
N LEU A 6 -1.42 9.45 -4.46
CA LEU A 6 -2.01 8.74 -3.33
C LEU A 6 -2.16 7.26 -3.70
N VAL A 7 -1.68 6.38 -2.82
CA VAL A 7 -1.78 4.93 -2.96
C VAL A 7 -2.41 4.37 -1.70
N ARG A 8 -3.38 3.47 -1.87
CA ARG A 8 -3.90 2.65 -0.77
C ARG A 8 -3.03 1.39 -0.65
N HIS A 9 -2.78 0.94 0.58
CA HIS A 9 -2.09 -0.32 0.81
C HIS A 9 -2.73 -1.49 0.03
N GLY A 10 -1.93 -2.49 -0.35
CA GLY A 10 -2.42 -3.71 -1.00
C GLY A 10 -3.38 -4.51 -0.10
N GLN A 11 -4.04 -5.52 -0.67
CA GLN A 11 -4.93 -6.41 0.08
C GLN A 11 -4.24 -7.00 1.33
N SER A 12 -4.81 -6.78 2.51
CA SER A 12 -4.39 -7.44 3.76
C SER A 12 -5.18 -8.73 4.01
N LEU A 13 -4.69 -9.58 4.93
CA LEU A 13 -5.43 -10.78 5.37
C LEU A 13 -6.87 -10.44 5.81
N TRP A 14 -7.06 -9.34 6.54
CA TRP A 14 -8.40 -8.96 7.02
C TRP A 14 -9.26 -8.31 5.93
N ASN A 15 -8.68 -7.75 4.87
CA ASN A 15 -9.48 -7.37 3.70
C ASN A 15 -10.02 -8.63 3.00
N LEU A 16 -9.20 -9.68 2.87
CA LEU A 16 -9.63 -10.96 2.30
C LEU A 16 -10.71 -11.64 3.16
N GLU A 17 -10.58 -11.60 4.48
CA GLU A 17 -11.56 -12.16 5.43
C GLU A 17 -12.80 -11.28 5.65
N ASN A 18 -12.88 -10.12 4.98
CA ASN A 18 -13.94 -9.12 5.16
C ASN A 18 -14.13 -8.70 6.64
N ARG A 19 -13.01 -8.48 7.34
CA ARG A 19 -12.96 -8.04 8.74
C ARG A 19 -12.50 -6.60 8.85
N PHE A 20 -13.10 -5.86 9.77
CA PHE A 20 -12.68 -4.49 10.10
C PHE A 20 -11.29 -4.49 10.74
N THR A 21 -10.29 -3.90 10.08
CA THR A 21 -8.88 -3.89 10.53
C THR A 21 -8.57 -2.83 11.57
N GLY A 22 -9.02 -1.59 11.36
CA GLY A 22 -8.66 -0.46 12.23
C GLY A 22 -7.14 -0.33 12.41
N TRP A 23 -6.69 -0.27 13.66
CA TRP A 23 -5.29 -0.09 14.04
C TRP A 23 -4.54 -1.41 14.28
N VAL A 24 -5.21 -2.55 14.11
CA VAL A 24 -4.55 -3.86 14.24
C VAL A 24 -3.56 -4.00 13.10
N ASP A 25 -2.34 -4.41 13.45
CA ASP A 25 -1.31 -4.65 12.45
C ASP A 25 -1.47 -6.06 11.86
N VAL A 26 -1.77 -6.10 10.57
CA VAL A 26 -2.00 -7.33 9.80
C VAL A 26 -1.21 -7.26 8.52
N PRO A 27 -0.56 -8.37 8.11
CA PRO A 27 0.30 -8.36 6.93
C PRO A 27 -0.51 -8.30 5.63
N LEU A 28 0.18 -7.97 4.54
CA LEU A 28 -0.34 -8.14 3.19
C LEU A 28 -0.49 -9.63 2.84
N THR A 29 -1.48 -9.91 1.99
CA THR A 29 -1.56 -11.19 1.27
C THR A 29 -0.53 -11.21 0.14
N ASP A 30 -0.28 -12.38 -0.45
CA ASP A 30 0.55 -12.45 -1.67
C ASP A 30 -0.06 -11.67 -2.82
N THR A 31 -1.39 -11.63 -2.91
CA THR A 31 -2.13 -10.75 -3.84
C THR A 31 -1.82 -9.28 -3.54
N GLY A 32 -1.88 -8.86 -2.27
CA GLY A 32 -1.55 -7.49 -1.86
C GLY A 32 -0.12 -7.08 -2.23
N ARG A 33 0.86 -7.98 -2.04
CA ARG A 33 2.24 -7.76 -2.49
C ARG A 33 2.35 -7.64 -4.02
N ALA A 34 1.57 -8.41 -4.77
CA ALA A 34 1.54 -8.30 -6.23
C ALA A 34 0.88 -6.99 -6.70
N GLU A 35 -0.18 -6.53 -6.03
CA GLU A 35 -0.82 -5.24 -6.27
C GLU A 35 0.15 -4.08 -6.03
N ALA A 36 0.89 -4.10 -4.92
CA ALA A 36 1.92 -3.11 -4.60
C ALA A 36 2.99 -3.02 -5.69
N ARG A 37 3.54 -4.16 -6.12
CA ARG A 37 4.51 -4.23 -7.23
C ARG A 37 3.93 -3.65 -8.52
N ARG A 38 2.69 -4.00 -8.86
CA ARG A 38 2.01 -3.47 -10.04
C ARG A 38 1.81 -1.95 -9.96
N ALA A 39 1.48 -1.42 -8.79
CA ALA A 39 1.40 0.03 -8.58
C ALA A 39 2.76 0.69 -8.82
N GLY A 40 3.84 0.11 -8.29
CA GLY A 40 5.21 0.58 -8.55
C GLY A 40 5.56 0.62 -10.04
N GLU A 41 5.19 -0.42 -10.80
CA GLU A 41 5.38 -0.46 -12.26
C GLU A 41 4.63 0.66 -12.99
N LEU A 42 3.37 0.93 -12.61
CA LEU A 42 2.57 2.01 -13.19
C LEU A 42 3.11 3.41 -12.85
N LEU A 43 3.79 3.53 -11.71
CA LEU A 43 4.33 4.79 -11.22
C LEU A 43 5.75 5.11 -11.70
N LYS A 44 6.38 4.24 -12.50
CA LYS A 44 7.75 4.45 -13.03
C LYS A 44 7.96 5.76 -13.80
N GLY A 45 6.89 6.36 -14.33
CA GLY A 45 6.94 7.66 -15.00
C GLY A 45 7.06 8.86 -14.06
N PHE A 46 6.92 8.67 -12.74
CA PHE A 46 6.98 9.73 -11.74
C PHE A 46 8.32 9.73 -11.00
N ARG A 47 8.80 10.93 -10.65
CA ARG A 47 9.95 11.11 -9.77
C ARG A 47 9.48 11.59 -8.40
N PHE A 48 9.70 10.77 -7.39
CA PHE A 48 9.35 11.10 -6.00
C PHE A 48 10.55 11.71 -5.27
N GLN A 49 10.30 12.74 -4.47
CA GLN A 49 11.30 13.34 -3.59
C GLN A 49 11.14 12.87 -2.14
N VAL A 50 9.92 12.51 -1.75
CA VAL A 50 9.57 12.07 -0.40
C VAL A 50 8.38 11.11 -0.48
N ALA A 51 8.35 10.15 0.43
CA ALA A 51 7.21 9.26 0.65
C ALA A 51 6.75 9.42 2.11
N TYR A 52 5.44 9.31 2.33
CA TYR A 52 4.83 9.33 3.65
C TYR A 52 3.95 8.09 3.79
N THR A 53 3.96 7.49 4.98
CA THR A 53 3.18 6.30 5.30
C THR A 53 2.72 6.34 6.76
N SER A 54 1.75 5.49 7.11
CA SER A 54 1.40 5.22 8.50
C SER A 54 2.39 4.22 9.12
N VAL A 55 2.41 4.11 10.45
CA VAL A 55 3.25 3.13 11.20
C VAL A 55 2.77 1.67 11.11
N LEU A 56 1.96 1.31 10.11
CA LEU A 56 1.32 -0.01 10.00
C LEU A 56 1.99 -0.81 8.90
N SER A 57 2.37 -2.05 9.19
CA SER A 57 3.20 -2.89 8.32
C SER A 57 2.63 -3.01 6.90
N ARG A 58 1.31 -3.16 6.76
CA ARG A 58 0.64 -3.21 5.44
C ARG A 58 0.87 -1.99 4.56
N ALA A 59 1.00 -0.79 5.16
CA ALA A 59 1.23 0.45 4.44
C ALA A 59 2.72 0.72 4.20
N GLU A 60 3.62 0.22 5.05
CA GLU A 60 5.06 0.29 4.86
C GLU A 60 5.57 -0.75 3.84
N GLU A 61 4.93 -1.92 3.76
CA GLU A 61 5.26 -3.01 2.83
C GLU A 61 4.77 -2.74 1.40
N THR A 62 3.76 -1.88 1.22
CA THR A 62 3.22 -1.51 -0.11
C THR A 62 4.14 -0.52 -0.82
#